data_AF-A0A9D1HIQ2-F1
#
_entry.id   AF-A0A9D1HIQ2-F1
#
_cell.length_a   1.000
_cell.length_b   1.000
_cell.length_c   1.000
_cell.angle_alpha   90.00
_cell.angle_beta   90.00
_cell.angle_gamma   90.00
#
_symmetry.space_group_name_H-M   'P 1'
#
loop_
_entity.id
_entity.type
_entity.pdbx_description
1 polymer ?
#
loop_
_entity_poly.entity_id
_entity_poly.type
_entity_poly.pdbx_seq_one_letter_code
_entity_poly.pdbx_strand_id
1 'polypeptide(L)' 'HLEIDDPYNTYLYEGLPPGPICSPGAACIDAALNPAETEYYYYRTKNDGSGEHNFAKTFAEHQAYGAA' A
#
# COMPACT_ATOMS: atom_id res chain seq x y z
N HIS A 1 -6.07 -2.22 -17.32
CA HIS A 1 -4.96 -2.97 -16.69
C HIS A 1 -5.38 -3.55 -15.34
N LEU A 2 -6.07 -2.80 -14.47
CA LEU A 2 -6.52 -3.28 -13.15
C LEU A 2 -7.59 -4.38 -13.18
N GLU A 3 -8.22 -4.62 -14.33
CA GLU A 3 -9.34 -5.56 -14.49
C GLU A 3 -8.89 -6.92 -15.07
N ILE A 4 -7.59 -7.19 -15.13
CA ILE A 4 -7.07 -8.47 -15.64
C ILE A 4 -7.34 -9.55 -14.59
N ASP A 5 -8.00 -10.62 -15.02
CA ASP A 5 -8.26 -11.79 -14.19
C ASP A 5 -6.99 -12.65 -14.08
N ASP A 6 -6.26 -12.47 -12.98
CA ASP A 6 -5.03 -13.18 -12.62
C ASP A 6 -4.98 -13.35 -11.09
N PRO A 7 -4.55 -14.52 -10.56
CA PRO A 7 -4.52 -14.75 -9.11
C PRO A 7 -3.57 -13.82 -8.33
N TYR A 8 -2.68 -13.07 -8.99
CA TYR A 8 -1.85 -12.02 -8.38
C TYR A 8 -2.53 -10.65 -8.32
N ASN A 9 -3.73 -10.47 -8.89
CA ASN A 9 -4.42 -9.18 -8.91
C ASN A 9 -5.15 -8.89 -7.59
N THR A 10 -4.49 -8.16 -6.70
CA THR A 10 -5.03 -7.75 -5.39
C THR A 10 -6.12 -6.67 -5.46
N TYR A 11 -6.49 -6.17 -6.65
CA TYR A 11 -7.72 -5.37 -6.82
C TYR A 11 -8.97 -6.24 -6.92
N LEU A 12 -8.83 -7.48 -7.41
CA LEU A 12 -9.96 -8.41 -7.62
C LEU A 12 -10.06 -9.47 -6.52
N TYR A 13 -8.93 -9.89 -5.96
CA TYR A 13 -8.84 -10.96 -4.97
C TYR A 13 -8.36 -10.44 -3.62
N GLU A 14 -9.09 -10.74 -2.55
CA GLU A 14 -8.72 -10.38 -1.17
C GLU A 14 -7.57 -11.24 -0.63
N GLY A 15 -6.79 -10.67 0.29
CA GLY A 15 -5.66 -11.35 0.93
C GLY A 15 -4.33 -11.18 0.18
N LEU A 16 -3.39 -12.08 0.46
CA LEU A 16 -2.07 -12.09 -0.20
C LEU A 16 -2.13 -12.89 -1.51
N PRO A 17 -1.32 -12.52 -2.52
CA PRO A 17 -1.18 -13.32 -3.73
C PRO A 17 -0.58 -14.71 -3.45
N PRO A 18 -0.67 -15.68 -4.39
CA PRO A 18 -0.18 -17.04 -4.19
C PRO A 18 1.33 -17.16 -3.86
N GLY A 19 2.11 -16.14 -4.21
CA GLY A 19 3.55 -16.08 -3.97
C GLY A 19 4.09 -14.65 -4.03
N PRO A 20 5.38 -14.45 -3.73
CA PRO A 20 6.03 -13.14 -3.79
C PRO A 20 6.16 -12.66 -5.23
N ILE A 21 6.05 -11.34 -5.44
CA ILE A 21 6.24 -10.71 -6.76
C ILE A 21 7.70 -10.32 -7.03
N CYS A 22 8.56 -10.34 -6.00
CA CYS A 22 9.96 -9.97 -6.10
C CYS A 22 10.78 -10.59 -4.94
N SER A 23 12.09 -10.35 -4.95
CA SER A 23 13.00 -10.73 -3.87
C SER A 23 13.16 -9.55 -2.88
N PRO A 24 12.55 -9.60 -1.68
CA PRO A 24 12.64 -8.49 -0.73
C PRO A 24 14.04 -8.39 -0.10
N GLY A 25 14.50 -7.16 0.14
CA GLY A 25 15.69 -6.90 0.94
C GLY A 25 15.45 -7.06 2.44
N ALA A 26 16.52 -7.07 3.24
CA ALA A 26 16.45 -7.30 4.68
C ALA A 26 15.51 -6.32 5.41
N ALA A 27 15.52 -5.03 5.05
CA ALA A 27 14.63 -4.03 5.64
C ALA A 27 13.14 -4.32 5.37
N CYS A 28 12.79 -4.86 4.21
CA CYS A 28 11.42 -5.25 3.89
C CYS A 28 10.97 -6.47 4.70
N ILE A 29 11.88 -7.44 4.93
CA ILE A 29 11.60 -8.62 5.75
C ILE A 29 11.36 -8.21 7.21
N ASP A 30 12.21 -7.35 7.76
CA ASP A 30 12.04 -6.86 9.13
C ASP A 30 10.73 -6.09 9.30
N ALA A 31 10.39 -5.20 8.37
CA ALA A 31 9.11 -4.47 8.41
C ALA A 31 7.88 -5.37 8.33
N ALA A 32 7.97 -6.51 7.62
CA ALA A 32 6.88 -7.48 7.54
C ALA A 32 6.73 -8.30 8.85
N LEU A 33 7.84 -8.60 9.53
CA LEU A 33 7.85 -9.34 10.80
C LEU A 33 7.54 -8.44 12.00
N ASN A 34 7.97 -7.18 11.96
CA ASN A 34 7.90 -6.21 13.04
C ASN A 34 7.23 -4.91 12.54
N PRO A 35 5.95 -4.94 12.13
CA PRO A 35 5.27 -3.75 11.64
C PRO A 35 5.06 -2.71 12.76
N ALA A 36 4.99 -1.44 12.37
CA ALA A 36 4.58 -0.39 13.29
C ALA A 36 3.10 -0.56 13.67
N GLU A 37 2.78 -0.43 14.96
CA GLU A 37 1.40 -0.40 15.43
C GLU A 37 0.76 0.93 15.03
N THR A 38 -0.18 0.88 14.08
CA THR A 38 -0.89 2.07 13.58
C THR A 38 -2.34 1.74 13.26
N GLU A 39 -3.16 2.77 13.10
CA GLU A 39 -4.55 2.65 12.66
C GLU A 39 -4.73 3.03 11.19
N TYR A 40 -3.64 3.10 10.42
CA TYR A 40 -3.67 3.54 9.03
C TYR A 40 -4.09 2.41 8.10
N TYR A 41 -5.05 2.69 7.22
CA TYR A 41 -5.51 1.77 6.18
C TYR A 41 -5.14 2.22 4.77
N TYR A 42 -4.83 3.51 4.59
CA TYR A 42 -4.58 4.10 3.28
C TYR A 42 -3.26 4.89 3.29
N TYR A 43 -2.59 4.91 2.15
CA TYR A 43 -1.43 5.78 1.92
C TYR A 43 -1.41 6.30 0.49
N ARG A 44 -0.76 7.45 0.27
CA ARG A 44 -0.42 7.97 -1.08
C ARG A 44 0.76 8.92 -1.02
N THR A 45 1.51 9.02 -2.10
CA THR A 45 2.65 9.95 -2.21
C THR A 45 2.19 11.40 -2.00
N LYS A 46 2.99 12.18 -1.28
CA LYS A 46 2.86 13.65 -1.24
C LYS A 46 3.30 14.18 -2.60
N ASN A 47 2.35 14.69 -3.39
CA ASN A 47 2.63 15.25 -4.72
C ASN A 47 3.35 16.62 -4.66
N ASP A 48 4.19 16.84 -3.65
CA ASP A 48 4.94 18.08 -3.38
C ASP A 48 6.43 17.97 -3.74
N GLY A 49 6.86 16.82 -4.27
CA GLY A 49 8.25 16.56 -4.67
C GLY A 49 9.17 16.13 -3.53
N SER A 50 8.68 15.99 -2.29
CA SER A 50 9.46 15.52 -1.14
C SER A 50 9.86 14.05 -1.21
N GLY A 51 9.11 13.23 -1.95
CA GLY A 51 9.23 11.77 -1.93
C GLY A 51 8.59 11.11 -0.69
N GLU A 52 7.86 11.87 0.12
CA GLU A 52 7.17 11.35 1.30
C GLU A 52 5.77 10.81 0.98
N HIS A 53 5.14 10.16 1.96
CA HIS A 53 3.77 9.63 1.88
C HIS A 53 2.86 10.28 2.93
N ASN A 54 1.60 10.48 2.56
CA ASN A 54 0.50 10.71 3.51
C ASN A 54 -0.13 9.38 3.89
N PHE A 55 -0.46 9.20 5.16
CA PHE A 55 -1.15 8.02 5.72
C PHE A 55 -2.50 8.44 6.30
N ALA A 56 -3.54 7.64 6.08
CA ALA A 56 -4.92 7.94 6.48
C ALA A 56 -5.58 6.73 7.14
N LYS A 57 -6.41 7.01 8.15
CA LYS A 57 -7.23 5.99 8.83
C LYS A 57 -8.55 5.79 8.08
N THR A 58 -9.05 6.83 7.44
CA THR A 58 -10.33 6.78 6.73
C THR A 58 -10.17 7.04 5.24
N PHE A 59 -11.11 6.52 4.45
CA PHE A 59 -11.14 6.79 3.02
C PHE A 59 -11.38 8.28 2.70
N ALA A 60 -12.11 9.00 3.56
CA ALA A 60 -12.34 10.44 3.40
C ALA A 60 -11.04 11.24 3.54
N GLU A 61 -10.21 10.92 4.54
CA GLU A 61 -8.87 11.53 4.72
C GLU A 61 -7.97 11.22 3.51
N HIS A 62 -7.96 9.97 3.05
CA HIS A 62 -7.18 9.57 1.87
C HIS A 62 -7.55 10.39 0.62
N GLN A 63 -8.86 10.59 0.38
CA GLN A 63 -9.35 11.41 -0.72
C GLN A 63 -8.98 12.88 -0.57
N ALA A 64 -9.06 13.44 0.65
CA ALA A 64 -8.71 14.83 0.90
C ALA A 64 -7.25 15.15 0.53
N TYR A 65 -6.32 14.21 0.73
CA TYR A 65 -4.94 14.40 0.28
C TYR A 65 -4.82 14.49 -1.25
N GLY A 66 -5.71 13.80 -1.99
CA GLY A 66 -5.72 13.76 -3.45
C GLY A 66 -6.48 14.88 -4.12
N ALA A 67 -7.27 15.65 -3.37
CA ALA A 67 -7.91 16.86 -3.85
C ALA A 67 -6.87 17.99 -3.93
N ALA A 68 -6.26 18.15 -5.10
CA ALA A 68 -5.54 19.33 -5.54
C ALA A 68 -6.13 19.80 -6.86
#